data_AF-A0A0R2PRQ8-F1
#
_entry.id   AF-A0A0R2PRQ8-F1
#
_cell.length_a   1.000
_cell.length_b   1.000
_cell.length_c   1.000
_cell.angle_alpha   90.00
_cell.angle_beta   90.00
_cell.angle_gamma   90.00
#
_symmetry.space_group_name_H-M   'P 1'
#
loop_
_entity.id
_entity.type
_entity.pdbx_description
1 polymer ?
#
loop_
_entity_poly.entity_id
_entity_poly.type
_entity_poly.pdbx_seq_one_letter_code
_entity_poly.pdbx_strand_id
1 'polypeptide(L)'
;LARSLVIIASKSGTTIETLSHFKFFEKLFLDSNLEPKNHILLITDQGTSLDSSSRKSGYRVFNANSNVGGRFSALTTFGLLPASLTGTDVSILLDDAEKMSKLLVEPNSIAVQIAIAMFTRSKQFVYFVEQQSSTPGLASWIEQLIAESTGKDGIGRLPIVVNGLNQTNQELSIGFKDGQYDLVVKGSLGEHLILWQWVTVLLCFLLEVDPFNQPNVTEAKDKTSKILTDLSAGNYVHEQPRIINKNYDLFSNLEISSVSDFLNLPCAYFSIMAFLPSSFEQELIGVQNHLISKLNKPVTFGLGPRYLHSTGQIHKGGQSNGGFIQITQEIKTELVIPGEQYTFGQLISAQALGDENSLTARGVPLLRIHIKNKDCALLEIFN
;
A
#
# COMPACT_ATOMS: atom_id res chain seq x y z
N LEU A 1 -2.32 24.44 14.28
CA LEU A 1 -1.12 24.72 13.45
C LEU A 1 0.09 25.14 14.29
N ALA A 2 0.03 26.18 15.12
CA ALA A 2 1.19 26.66 15.88
C ALA A 2 1.86 25.66 16.84
N ARG A 3 1.21 24.53 17.16
CA ARG A 3 1.74 23.44 17.99
C ARG A 3 1.90 22.12 17.21
N SER A 4 1.91 22.21 15.89
CA SER A 4 1.96 21.05 14.99
C SER A 4 3.35 20.95 14.35
N LEU A 5 3.83 19.72 14.19
CA LEU A 5 5.01 19.36 13.41
C LEU A 5 4.56 18.43 12.28
N VAL A 6 4.98 18.72 11.05
CA VAL A 6 4.73 17.90 9.86
C VAL A 6 6.04 17.24 9.45
N ILE A 7 6.03 15.92 9.32
CA ILE A 7 7.18 15.15 8.85
C ILE A 7 6.94 14.80 7.38
N ILE A 8 7.80 15.31 6.51
CA ILE A 8 7.81 14.99 5.08
C ILE A 8 8.85 13.91 4.84
N ALA A 9 8.40 12.67 4.63
CA ALA A 9 9.26 11.52 4.44
C ALA A 9 9.18 11.02 2.98
N SER A 10 10.27 11.18 2.24
CA SER A 10 10.40 10.62 0.88
C SER A 10 11.85 10.28 0.59
N LYS A 11 12.12 8.98 0.38
CA LYS A 11 13.44 8.48 0.03
C LYS A 11 13.99 9.14 -1.23
N SER A 12 13.24 9.06 -2.35
CA SER A 12 13.67 9.64 -3.62
C SER A 12 13.52 11.16 -3.68
N GLY A 13 12.70 11.75 -2.82
CA GLY A 13 12.33 13.16 -2.90
C GLY A 13 11.46 13.50 -4.12
N THR A 14 10.86 12.50 -4.77
CA THR A 14 10.07 12.65 -6.01
C THR A 14 8.67 12.07 -5.93
N THR A 15 8.29 11.46 -4.79
CA THR A 15 6.94 10.92 -4.57
C THR A 15 5.90 12.04 -4.63
N ILE A 16 5.05 12.04 -5.65
CA ILE A 16 4.12 13.13 -5.98
C ILE A 16 3.16 13.44 -4.83
N GLU A 17 2.67 12.41 -4.12
CA GLU A 17 1.79 12.53 -2.95
C GLU A 17 2.50 13.29 -1.84
N THR A 18 3.70 12.85 -1.47
CA THR A 18 4.49 13.47 -0.39
C THR A 18 4.88 14.91 -0.72
N LEU A 19 5.27 15.18 -1.97
CA LEU A 19 5.61 16.54 -2.41
C LEU A 19 4.37 17.46 -2.45
N SER A 20 3.22 16.92 -2.84
CA SER A 20 1.95 17.67 -2.83
C SER A 20 1.55 18.05 -1.40
N HIS A 21 1.68 17.11 -0.44
CA HIS A 21 1.48 17.41 0.98
C HIS A 21 2.47 18.45 1.49
N PHE A 22 3.75 18.35 1.11
CA PHE A 22 4.76 19.33 1.52
C PHE A 22 4.39 20.75 1.07
N LYS A 23 4.08 20.93 -0.22
CA LYS A 23 3.64 22.21 -0.80
C LYS A 23 2.41 22.76 -0.08
N PHE A 24 1.41 21.90 0.18
CA PHE A 24 0.19 22.28 0.88
C PHE A 24 0.47 22.78 2.30
N PHE A 25 1.22 22.01 3.10
CA PHE A 25 1.52 22.39 4.48
C PHE A 25 2.43 23.62 4.57
N GLU A 26 3.39 23.77 3.66
CA GLU A 26 4.21 24.97 3.56
C GLU A 26 3.35 26.23 3.39
N LYS A 27 2.42 26.21 2.42
CA LYS A 27 1.46 27.30 2.21
C LYS A 27 0.56 27.53 3.41
N LEU A 28 0.04 26.47 4.02
CA LEU A 28 -0.85 26.55 5.18
C LEU A 28 -0.20 27.22 6.39
N PHE A 29 1.09 26.95 6.64
CA PHE A 29 1.83 27.64 7.70
C PHE A 29 2.06 29.11 7.37
N LEU A 30 2.46 29.43 6.13
CA LEU A 30 2.65 30.82 5.68
C LEU A 30 1.37 31.65 5.82
N ASP A 31 0.22 31.10 5.40
CA ASP A 31 -1.09 31.76 5.51
C ASP A 31 -1.53 31.97 6.97
N SER A 32 -0.97 31.18 7.88
CA SER A 32 -1.20 31.30 9.31
C SER A 32 -0.17 32.21 10.01
N ASN A 33 0.67 32.92 9.25
CA ASN A 33 1.80 33.72 9.75
C ASN A 33 2.80 32.91 10.60
N LEU A 34 2.98 31.63 10.28
CA LEU A 34 3.95 30.73 10.91
C LEU A 34 5.09 30.43 9.94
N GLU A 35 6.34 30.46 10.42
CA GLU A 35 7.49 30.09 9.59
C GLU A 35 7.53 28.56 9.36
N PRO A 36 7.39 28.07 8.11
CA PRO A 36 7.31 26.62 7.85
C PRO A 36 8.52 25.83 8.36
N LYS A 37 9.73 26.40 8.33
CA LYS A 37 10.97 25.77 8.85
C LYS A 37 10.91 25.39 10.33
N ASN A 38 10.02 26.03 11.11
CA ASN A 38 9.80 25.71 12.53
C ASN A 38 8.75 24.61 12.73
N HIS A 39 8.02 24.23 11.68
CA HIS A 39 6.90 23.30 11.72
C HIS A 39 7.01 22.13 10.73
N ILE A 40 8.03 22.12 9.87
CA ILE A 40 8.26 21.06 8.88
C ILE A 40 9.66 20.50 9.07
N LEU A 41 9.73 19.17 9.11
CA LEU A 41 10.96 18.38 9.13
C LEU A 41 10.95 17.41 7.96
N LEU A 42 12.11 17.18 7.36
CA LEU A 42 12.25 16.27 6.23
C LEU A 42 13.09 15.03 6.57
N ILE A 43 12.67 13.90 6.02
CA ILE A 43 13.43 12.65 5.98
C ILE A 43 13.60 12.24 4.53
N THR A 44 14.84 12.18 4.04
CA THR A 44 15.15 11.87 2.63
C THR A 44 16.57 11.33 2.48
N ASP A 45 16.90 10.73 1.34
CA ASP A 45 18.27 10.29 1.09
C ASP A 45 19.21 11.47 0.82
N GLN A 46 20.46 11.31 1.23
CA GLN A 46 21.51 12.30 0.99
C GLN A 46 21.73 12.52 -0.51
N GLY A 47 21.88 13.78 -0.92
CA GLY A 47 22.20 14.15 -2.30
C GLY A 47 21.01 14.20 -3.26
N THR A 48 19.78 13.92 -2.77
CA THR A 48 18.57 14.14 -3.55
C THR A 48 18.30 15.64 -3.76
N SER A 49 17.46 15.96 -4.75
CA SER A 49 16.97 17.34 -4.95
C SER A 49 16.20 17.86 -3.73
N LEU A 50 15.46 16.98 -3.04
CA LEU A 50 14.75 17.33 -1.80
C LEU A 50 15.74 17.67 -0.67
N ASP A 51 16.79 16.86 -0.47
CA ASP A 51 17.84 17.14 0.52
C ASP A 51 18.49 18.52 0.29
N SER A 52 18.95 18.76 -0.92
CA SER A 52 19.69 19.99 -1.26
C SER A 52 18.81 21.24 -1.18
N SER A 53 17.59 21.19 -1.74
CA SER A 53 16.67 22.32 -1.74
C SER A 53 16.15 22.65 -0.34
N SER A 54 15.80 21.64 0.45
CA SER A 54 15.28 21.86 1.81
C SER A 54 16.33 22.43 2.75
N ARG A 55 17.59 21.97 2.67
CA ARG A 55 18.69 22.56 3.44
C ARG A 55 18.94 24.02 3.06
N LYS A 56 18.94 24.32 1.75
CA LYS A 56 19.09 25.69 1.25
C LYS A 56 17.97 26.62 1.75
N SER A 57 16.74 26.11 1.86
CA SER A 57 15.59 26.84 2.41
C SER A 57 15.54 26.88 3.95
N GLY A 58 16.54 26.31 4.64
CA GLY A 58 16.67 26.37 6.09
C GLY A 58 15.83 25.34 6.86
N TYR A 59 15.26 24.33 6.17
CA TYR A 59 14.55 23.24 6.83
C TYR A 59 15.51 22.29 7.55
N ARG A 60 15.00 21.64 8.61
CA ARG A 60 15.69 20.53 9.25
C ARG A 60 15.53 19.27 8.41
N VAL A 61 16.66 18.68 8.01
CA VAL A 61 16.70 17.48 7.18
C VAL A 61 17.49 16.38 7.88
N PHE A 62 16.86 15.22 8.03
CA PHE A 62 17.47 14.00 8.52
C PHE A 62 17.66 13.05 7.36
N ASN A 63 18.90 12.62 7.12
CA ASN A 63 19.18 11.66 6.06
C ASN A 63 19.01 10.23 6.56
N ALA A 64 18.56 9.34 5.67
CA ALA A 64 18.58 7.90 5.86
C ALA A 64 19.76 7.27 5.10
N ASN A 65 20.01 5.98 5.32
CA ASN A 65 20.99 5.23 4.54
C ASN A 65 20.40 4.87 3.17
N SER A 66 20.96 5.44 2.10
CA SER A 66 20.48 5.25 0.72
C SER A 66 20.53 3.80 0.25
N ASN A 67 21.37 2.96 0.88
CA ASN A 67 21.48 1.53 0.57
C ASN A 67 20.31 0.71 1.13
N VAL A 68 19.45 1.27 1.99
CA VAL A 68 18.28 0.58 2.55
C VAL A 68 17.03 0.91 1.74
N GLY A 69 16.41 -0.09 1.11
CA GLY A 69 15.16 0.09 0.35
C GLY A 69 14.00 0.61 1.21
N GLY A 70 13.04 1.31 0.60
CA GLY A 70 11.95 1.98 1.34
C GLY A 70 11.15 1.03 2.25
N ARG A 71 10.71 -0.13 1.75
CA ARG A 71 10.00 -1.15 2.55
C ARG A 71 10.86 -1.80 3.65
N PHE A 72 12.19 -1.71 3.56
CA PHE A 72 13.14 -2.19 4.58
C PHE A 72 13.56 -1.08 5.57
N SER A 73 13.00 0.13 5.46
CA SER A 73 13.51 1.32 6.17
C SER A 73 12.93 1.55 7.58
N ALA A 74 12.09 0.64 8.09
CA ALA A 74 11.40 0.80 9.38
C ALA A 74 12.35 1.00 10.57
N LEU A 75 13.51 0.34 10.57
CA LEU A 75 14.54 0.48 11.61
C LEU A 75 15.59 1.56 11.27
N THR A 76 15.30 2.44 10.31
CA THR A 76 16.14 3.60 9.96
C THR A 76 15.49 4.90 10.43
N THR A 77 16.09 6.05 10.09
CA THR A 77 15.52 7.39 10.31
C THR A 77 14.03 7.47 9.93
N PHE A 78 13.60 6.79 8.86
CA PHE A 78 12.21 6.79 8.40
C PHE A 78 11.20 6.30 9.43
N GLY A 79 11.48 5.24 10.18
CA GLY A 79 10.60 4.76 11.24
C GLY A 79 10.99 5.27 12.64
N LEU A 80 12.29 5.37 12.92
CA LEU A 80 12.79 5.72 14.24
C LEU A 80 12.52 7.18 14.62
N LEU A 81 12.66 8.12 13.69
CA LEU A 81 12.46 9.53 14.01
C LEU A 81 11.00 9.84 14.38
N PRO A 82 9.99 9.46 13.58
CA PRO A 82 8.60 9.62 13.99
C PRO A 82 8.28 8.93 15.34
N ALA A 83 8.78 7.71 15.55
CA ALA A 83 8.56 6.98 16.81
C ALA A 83 9.18 7.71 18.02
N SER A 84 10.40 8.23 17.88
CA SER A 84 11.05 8.98 18.96
C SER A 84 10.29 10.27 19.31
N LEU A 85 9.70 10.94 18.31
CA LEU A 85 8.93 12.17 18.50
C LEU A 85 7.57 11.92 19.17
N THR A 86 7.04 10.69 19.11
CA THR A 86 5.85 10.28 19.87
C THR A 86 6.18 9.82 21.30
N GLY A 87 7.44 9.90 21.73
CA GLY A 87 7.89 9.50 23.06
C GLY A 87 8.21 8.01 23.18
N THR A 88 8.26 7.27 22.07
CA THR A 88 8.68 5.86 22.07
C THR A 88 10.19 5.78 22.31
N ASP A 89 10.61 4.95 23.26
CA ASP A 89 12.02 4.63 23.44
C ASP A 89 12.50 3.70 22.33
N VAL A 90 13.07 4.29 21.29
CA VAL A 90 13.57 3.57 20.13
C VAL A 90 14.83 2.76 20.42
N SER A 91 15.50 2.98 21.56
CA SER A 91 16.67 2.17 21.94
C SER A 91 16.26 0.73 22.26
N ILE A 92 15.13 0.53 22.94
CA ILE A 92 14.57 -0.80 23.24
C ILE A 92 14.23 -1.53 21.93
N LEU A 93 13.59 -0.84 20.98
CA LEU A 93 13.26 -1.40 19.67
C LEU A 93 14.51 -1.87 18.92
N LEU A 94 15.58 -1.08 18.97
CA LEU A 94 16.85 -1.39 18.31
C LEU A 94 17.61 -2.51 19.02
N ASP A 95 17.65 -2.52 20.35
CA ASP A 95 18.29 -3.58 21.14
C ASP A 95 17.64 -4.94 20.87
N ASP A 96 16.31 -4.98 20.79
CA ASP A 96 15.55 -6.19 20.49
C ASP A 96 15.80 -6.67 19.05
N ALA A 97 15.82 -5.74 18.08
CA ALA A 97 16.18 -6.06 16.70
C ALA A 97 17.63 -6.55 16.58
N GLU A 98 18.59 -5.94 17.29
CA GLU A 98 20.00 -6.35 17.27
C GLU A 98 20.16 -7.76 17.85
N LYS A 99 19.56 -8.05 19.00
CA LYS A 99 19.59 -9.38 19.62
C LYS A 99 19.04 -10.43 18.66
N MET A 100 17.89 -10.18 18.05
CA MET A 100 17.30 -11.10 17.08
C MET A 100 18.21 -11.29 15.86
N SER A 101 18.79 -10.22 15.31
CA SER A 101 19.65 -10.30 14.12
C SER A 101 20.82 -11.28 14.29
N LYS A 102 21.38 -11.38 15.50
CA LYS A 102 22.45 -12.32 15.84
C LYS A 102 22.00 -13.79 15.81
N LEU A 103 20.71 -14.06 16.00
CA LEU A 103 20.13 -15.40 15.91
C LEU A 103 19.75 -15.77 14.47
N LEU A 104 19.50 -14.78 13.61
CA LEU A 104 19.05 -15.02 12.23
C LEU A 104 20.15 -15.54 11.30
N VAL A 105 21.42 -15.24 11.62
CA VAL A 105 22.61 -15.70 10.88
C VAL A 105 22.93 -17.18 11.10
N GLU A 106 22.39 -17.79 12.16
CA GLU A 106 22.64 -19.19 12.48
C GLU A 106 21.99 -20.13 11.43
N PRO A 107 22.63 -21.27 11.10
CA PRO A 107 22.01 -22.29 10.28
C PRO A 107 20.66 -22.73 10.88
N ASN A 108 19.64 -22.91 10.03
CA ASN A 108 18.28 -23.27 10.44
C ASN A 108 17.60 -22.27 11.40
N SER A 109 17.98 -20.98 11.35
CA SER A 109 17.31 -19.93 12.13
C SER A 109 15.79 -19.89 11.87
N ILE A 110 15.05 -19.26 12.78
CA ILE A 110 13.59 -19.14 12.67
C ILE A 110 13.16 -18.47 11.36
N ALA A 111 13.95 -17.52 10.82
CA ALA A 111 13.70 -16.91 9.52
C ALA A 111 13.75 -17.93 8.37
N VAL A 112 14.73 -18.84 8.39
CA VAL A 112 14.85 -19.92 7.39
C VAL A 112 13.65 -20.86 7.48
N GLN A 113 13.25 -21.25 8.70
CA GLN A 113 12.11 -22.15 8.90
C GLN A 113 10.80 -21.52 8.40
N ILE A 114 10.54 -20.25 8.71
CA ILE A 114 9.35 -19.53 8.24
C ILE A 114 9.38 -19.37 6.72
N ALA A 115 10.53 -19.00 6.13
CA ALA A 115 10.64 -18.83 4.68
C ALA A 115 10.40 -20.15 3.92
N ILE A 116 10.93 -21.27 4.42
CA ILE A 116 10.69 -22.61 3.84
C ILE A 116 9.22 -22.99 4.00
N ALA A 117 8.61 -22.77 5.17
CA ALA A 117 7.20 -23.03 5.38
C ALA A 117 6.34 -22.22 4.39
N MET A 118 6.58 -20.90 4.26
CA MET A 118 5.91 -20.07 3.28
C MET A 118 6.11 -20.58 1.85
N PHE A 119 7.33 -20.93 1.46
CA PHE A 119 7.62 -21.41 0.11
C PHE A 119 6.93 -22.74 -0.21
N THR A 120 6.95 -23.70 0.72
CA THR A 120 6.47 -25.07 0.50
C THR A 120 4.98 -25.29 0.79
N ARG A 121 4.41 -24.51 1.73
CA ARG A 121 3.01 -24.64 2.19
C ARG A 121 2.05 -23.64 1.54
N SER A 122 2.55 -22.68 0.77
CA SER A 122 1.73 -21.75 0.00
C SER A 122 2.15 -21.71 -1.46
N LYS A 123 1.17 -21.63 -2.36
CA LYS A 123 1.41 -21.42 -3.78
C LYS A 123 1.46 -19.94 -4.10
N GLN A 124 0.54 -19.18 -3.52
CA GLN A 124 0.45 -17.74 -3.75
C GLN A 124 -0.01 -17.00 -2.50
N PHE A 125 -0.88 -17.57 -1.67
CA PHE A 125 -1.54 -16.82 -0.61
C PHE A 125 -0.99 -17.19 0.76
N VAL A 126 -0.71 -16.18 1.59
CA VAL A 126 -0.32 -16.40 2.99
C VAL A 126 -1.22 -15.54 3.87
N TYR A 127 -1.96 -16.17 4.77
CA TYR A 127 -2.90 -15.47 5.64
C TYR A 127 -2.18 -14.96 6.87
N PHE A 128 -2.32 -13.67 7.14
CA PHE A 128 -1.84 -13.03 8.36
C PHE A 128 -3.02 -12.60 9.21
N VAL A 129 -3.09 -13.13 10.43
CA VAL A 129 -4.23 -12.94 11.31
C VAL A 129 -3.89 -11.93 12.39
N GLU A 130 -4.53 -10.76 12.35
CA GLU A 130 -4.30 -9.67 13.32
C GLU A 130 -5.23 -9.70 14.54
N GLN A 131 -6.18 -10.64 14.59
CA GLN A 131 -7.15 -10.73 15.67
C GLN A 131 -6.45 -10.75 17.04
N GLN A 132 -6.67 -9.70 17.85
CA GLN A 132 -6.03 -9.52 19.16
C GLN A 132 -4.50 -9.52 19.16
N SER A 133 -3.87 -9.14 18.04
CA SER A 133 -2.41 -9.00 17.93
C SER A 133 -1.86 -8.03 18.99
N SER A 134 -0.73 -8.40 19.60
CA SER A 134 0.04 -7.52 20.47
C SER A 134 0.82 -6.43 19.70
N THR A 135 0.89 -6.55 18.37
CA THR A 135 1.52 -5.60 17.47
C THR A 135 0.55 -5.22 16.34
N PRO A 136 -0.48 -4.39 16.61
CA PRO A 136 -1.45 -3.97 15.59
C PRO A 136 -0.78 -3.26 14.41
N GLY A 137 -1.19 -3.57 13.18
CA GLY A 137 -0.63 -2.97 11.95
C GLY A 137 0.66 -3.62 11.45
N LEU A 138 1.24 -4.58 12.21
CA LEU A 138 2.41 -5.33 11.77
C LEU A 138 2.10 -6.15 10.52
N ALA A 139 0.92 -6.77 10.41
CA ALA A 139 0.56 -7.57 9.24
C ALA A 139 0.45 -6.70 7.98
N SER A 140 -0.09 -5.49 8.09
CA SER A 140 -0.14 -4.55 6.96
C SER A 140 1.25 -4.07 6.53
N TRP A 141 2.21 -3.96 7.45
CA TRP A 141 3.60 -3.67 7.09
C TRP A 141 4.29 -4.87 6.43
N ILE A 142 4.05 -6.08 6.94
CA ILE A 142 4.53 -7.33 6.32
C ILE A 142 3.92 -7.54 4.94
N GLU A 143 2.66 -7.13 4.74
CA GLU A 143 1.98 -7.16 3.45
C GLU A 143 2.80 -6.43 2.39
N GLN A 144 3.12 -5.17 2.65
CA GLN A 144 3.96 -4.37 1.75
C GLN A 144 5.33 -5.04 1.53
N LEU A 145 5.96 -5.48 2.61
CA LEU A 145 7.30 -6.03 2.56
C LEU A 145 7.37 -7.26 1.64
N ILE A 146 6.46 -8.22 1.78
CA ILE A 146 6.45 -9.46 0.99
C ILE A 146 5.88 -9.21 -0.40
N ALA A 147 4.76 -8.49 -0.55
CA ALA A 147 4.09 -8.29 -1.83
C ALA A 147 4.99 -7.53 -2.82
N GLU A 148 5.64 -6.45 -2.38
CA GLU A 148 6.57 -5.70 -3.22
C GLU A 148 7.86 -6.46 -3.52
N SER A 149 8.36 -7.25 -2.56
CA SER A 149 9.63 -7.95 -2.74
C SER A 149 9.47 -9.18 -3.63
N THR A 150 8.36 -9.92 -3.51
CA THR A 150 8.18 -11.19 -4.22
C THR A 150 7.43 -11.08 -5.53
N GLY A 151 6.56 -10.09 -5.71
CA GLY A 151 5.64 -9.97 -6.86
C GLY A 151 6.30 -9.55 -8.17
N LYS A 152 7.08 -10.44 -8.80
CA LYS A 152 7.92 -10.20 -9.97
C LYS A 152 7.92 -11.41 -10.89
N ASP A 153 8.21 -11.19 -12.17
CA ASP A 153 8.42 -12.25 -13.16
C ASP A 153 7.29 -13.30 -13.22
N GLY A 154 6.05 -12.87 -12.96
CA GLY A 154 4.88 -13.75 -12.98
C GLY A 154 4.71 -14.60 -11.73
N ILE A 155 5.50 -14.38 -10.68
CA ILE A 155 5.46 -15.13 -9.42
C ILE A 155 5.42 -14.19 -8.20
N GLY A 156 5.07 -14.74 -7.06
CA GLY A 156 5.02 -13.99 -5.81
C GLY A 156 4.27 -14.71 -4.69
N ARG A 157 4.33 -14.13 -3.49
CA ARG A 157 3.46 -14.45 -2.37
C ARG A 157 2.67 -13.20 -2.00
N LEU A 158 1.36 -13.34 -1.97
CA LEU A 158 0.40 -12.30 -1.61
C LEU A 158 -0.04 -12.53 -0.16
N PRO A 159 0.40 -11.67 0.77
CA PRO A 159 -0.16 -11.64 2.12
C PRO A 159 -1.62 -11.23 2.08
N ILE A 160 -2.46 -11.94 2.83
CA ILE A 160 -3.87 -11.61 3.01
C ILE A 160 -4.05 -11.31 4.49
N VAL A 161 -4.26 -10.04 4.81
CA VAL A 161 -4.49 -9.60 6.18
C VAL A 161 -5.97 -9.77 6.54
N VAL A 162 -6.25 -10.51 7.62
CA VAL A 162 -7.61 -10.82 8.07
C VAL A 162 -7.77 -10.65 9.59
N ASN A 163 -8.98 -10.30 10.02
CA ASN A 163 -9.35 -10.17 11.43
C ASN A 163 -9.86 -11.48 12.07
N GLY A 164 -9.65 -12.60 11.39
CA GLY A 164 -10.05 -13.94 11.80
C GLY A 164 -9.91 -14.92 10.63
N LEU A 165 -9.75 -16.21 10.92
CA LEU A 165 -9.77 -17.23 9.88
C LEU A 165 -11.19 -17.71 9.62
N ASN A 166 -11.51 -17.91 8.34
CA ASN A 166 -12.72 -18.60 7.90
C ASN A 166 -12.33 -19.94 7.27
N GLN A 167 -13.29 -20.86 7.13
CA GLN A 167 -13.09 -22.22 6.57
C GLN A 167 -12.51 -22.23 5.13
N THR A 168 -12.53 -21.08 4.45
CA THR A 168 -12.09 -20.87 3.08
C THR A 168 -10.58 -20.60 2.97
N ASN A 169 -9.90 -20.41 4.10
CA ASN A 169 -8.47 -20.07 4.16
C ASN A 169 -7.65 -21.36 4.12
N GLN A 170 -7.42 -21.89 2.92
CA GLN A 170 -6.82 -23.21 2.71
C GLN A 170 -5.28 -23.21 2.61
N GLU A 171 -4.65 -22.04 2.51
CA GLU A 171 -3.19 -21.90 2.50
C GLU A 171 -2.64 -21.52 3.88
N LEU A 172 -1.31 -21.42 3.98
CA LEU A 172 -0.60 -21.16 5.22
C LEU A 172 -1.16 -19.95 5.99
N SER A 173 -1.48 -20.16 7.27
CA SER A 173 -1.94 -19.13 8.20
C SER A 173 -0.91 -18.82 9.29
N ILE A 174 -0.68 -17.53 9.54
CA ILE A 174 0.29 -17.03 10.50
C ILE A 174 -0.41 -16.07 11.47
N GLY A 175 -0.36 -16.38 12.76
CA GLY A 175 -0.84 -15.50 13.82
C GLY A 175 0.30 -14.90 14.65
N PHE A 176 0.03 -13.75 15.26
CA PHE A 176 0.97 -13.05 16.16
C PHE A 176 0.67 -13.26 17.65
N LYS A 177 -0.27 -14.16 17.95
CA LYS A 177 -0.70 -14.54 19.30
C LYS A 177 -1.12 -16.01 19.30
N ASP A 178 -1.22 -16.61 20.48
CA ASP A 178 -1.79 -17.95 20.64
C ASP A 178 -3.17 -18.04 20.01
N GLY A 179 -3.35 -19.06 19.18
CA GLY A 179 -4.58 -19.33 18.43
C GLY A 179 -4.42 -20.55 17.54
N GLN A 180 -5.48 -20.91 16.82
CA GLN A 180 -5.46 -22.02 15.86
C GLN A 180 -5.01 -21.52 14.49
N TYR A 181 -3.70 -21.54 14.27
CA TYR A 181 -3.03 -21.16 13.03
C TYR A 181 -1.99 -22.23 12.68
N ASP A 182 -1.52 -22.26 11.44
CA ASP A 182 -0.41 -23.16 11.05
C ASP A 182 0.90 -22.74 11.74
N LEU A 183 1.14 -21.43 11.87
CA LEU A 183 2.29 -20.86 12.56
C LEU A 183 1.85 -19.75 13.53
N VAL A 184 2.51 -19.73 14.70
CA VAL A 184 2.42 -18.62 15.66
C VAL A 184 3.80 -18.00 15.80
N VAL A 185 3.93 -16.73 15.42
CA VAL A 185 5.20 -15.99 15.51
C VAL A 185 5.03 -14.90 16.57
N LYS A 186 5.74 -15.03 17.68
CA LYS A 186 5.70 -14.07 18.79
C LYS A 186 7.05 -13.36 18.91
N GLY A 187 7.00 -12.09 19.27
CA GLY A 187 8.16 -11.28 19.57
C GLY A 187 7.75 -9.85 19.92
N SER A 188 8.71 -9.09 20.42
CA SER A 188 8.64 -7.63 20.43
C SER A 188 8.55 -7.07 19.01
N LEU A 189 8.14 -5.80 18.89
CA LEU A 189 8.10 -5.14 17.59
C LEU A 189 9.48 -5.09 16.92
N GLY A 190 10.55 -4.86 17.68
CA GLY A 190 11.92 -4.81 17.17
C GLY A 190 12.36 -6.14 16.56
N GLU A 191 12.10 -7.25 17.27
CA GLU A 191 12.36 -8.61 16.79
C GLU A 191 11.56 -8.90 15.51
N HIS A 192 10.28 -8.54 15.46
CA HIS A 192 9.44 -8.72 14.28
C HIS A 192 9.95 -7.94 13.06
N LEU A 193 10.31 -6.66 13.23
CA LEU A 193 10.75 -5.82 12.12
C LEU A 193 11.99 -6.38 11.43
N ILE A 194 12.97 -6.93 12.16
CA ILE A 194 14.15 -7.54 11.54
C ILE A 194 13.87 -8.95 11.03
N LEU A 195 13.08 -9.75 11.76
CA LEU A 195 12.73 -11.12 11.38
C LEU A 195 12.06 -11.15 10.01
N TRP A 196 11.04 -10.32 9.79
CA TRP A 196 10.27 -10.35 8.55
C TRP A 196 11.06 -9.82 7.35
N GLN A 197 12.05 -8.94 7.56
CA GLN A 197 12.99 -8.56 6.51
C GLN A 197 13.82 -9.75 6.05
N TRP A 198 14.36 -10.53 6.98
CA TRP A 198 15.10 -11.75 6.68
C TRP A 198 14.23 -12.82 6.00
N VAL A 199 13.04 -13.09 6.56
CA VAL A 199 12.08 -14.04 5.96
C VAL A 199 11.77 -13.65 4.51
N THR A 200 11.54 -12.36 4.26
CA THR A 200 11.22 -11.86 2.91
C THR A 200 12.37 -12.06 1.95
N VAL A 201 13.61 -11.72 2.34
CA VAL A 201 14.79 -11.90 1.48
C VAL A 201 15.03 -13.38 1.17
N LEU A 202 14.93 -14.25 2.18
CA LEU A 202 15.07 -15.70 2.00
C LEU A 202 13.97 -16.28 1.11
N LEU A 203 12.73 -15.79 1.26
CA LEU A 203 11.62 -16.18 0.40
C LEU A 203 11.84 -15.73 -1.05
N CYS A 204 12.32 -14.51 -1.28
CA CYS A 204 12.70 -14.05 -2.62
C CYS A 204 13.83 -14.89 -3.22
N PHE A 205 14.83 -15.29 -2.43
CA PHE A 205 15.88 -16.20 -2.87
C PHE A 205 15.30 -17.56 -3.32
N LEU A 206 14.40 -18.15 -2.53
CA LEU A 206 13.72 -19.41 -2.89
C LEU A 206 12.83 -19.28 -4.14
N LEU A 207 12.29 -18.09 -4.38
CA LEU A 207 11.49 -17.75 -5.57
C LEU A 207 12.36 -17.32 -6.76
N GLU A 208 13.67 -17.19 -6.60
CA GLU A 208 14.58 -16.70 -7.65
C GLU A 208 14.25 -15.29 -8.16
N VAL A 209 13.79 -14.39 -7.28
CA VAL A 209 13.52 -12.98 -7.60
C VAL A 209 14.39 -12.03 -6.79
N ASP A 210 14.67 -10.85 -7.33
CA ASP A 210 15.40 -9.80 -6.63
C ASP A 210 14.53 -9.15 -5.53
N PRO A 211 14.87 -9.28 -4.24
CA PRO A 211 14.08 -8.73 -3.14
C PRO A 211 14.10 -7.20 -3.06
N PHE A 212 15.04 -6.52 -3.73
CA PHE A 212 15.33 -5.10 -3.51
C PHE A 212 14.86 -4.17 -4.64
N ASN A 213 14.58 -4.70 -5.83
CA ASN A 213 14.04 -3.90 -6.94
C ASN A 213 12.49 -3.82 -6.92
N GLN A 214 11.92 -3.01 -7.81
CA GLN A 214 10.46 -2.81 -7.98
C GLN A 214 10.13 -2.29 -9.39
N PRO A 215 10.25 -3.11 -10.44
CA PRO A 215 10.22 -2.63 -11.81
C PRO A 215 8.84 -2.15 -12.28
N ASN A 216 7.74 -2.58 -11.65
CA ASN A 216 6.39 -2.37 -12.18
C ASN A 216 5.63 -1.20 -11.54
N VAL A 217 6.20 -0.53 -10.54
CA VAL A 217 5.54 0.63 -9.90
C VAL A 217 5.65 1.91 -10.72
N THR A 218 6.63 2.01 -11.61
CA THR A 218 6.88 3.21 -12.42
C THR A 218 5.78 3.43 -13.47
N GLU A 219 5.24 2.35 -14.02
CA GLU A 219 4.24 2.41 -15.10
C GLU A 219 2.98 3.18 -14.69
N ALA A 220 2.46 2.92 -13.47
CA ALA A 220 1.31 3.64 -12.94
C ALA A 220 1.63 5.14 -12.72
N LYS A 221 2.85 5.47 -12.26
CA LYS A 221 3.28 6.86 -12.04
C LYS A 221 3.38 7.64 -13.34
N ASP A 222 3.91 7.02 -14.39
CA ASP A 222 4.01 7.64 -15.71
C ASP A 222 2.62 7.89 -16.30
N LYS A 223 1.71 6.91 -16.17
CA LYS A 223 0.31 7.03 -16.58
C LYS A 223 -0.41 8.14 -15.81
N THR A 224 -0.26 8.21 -14.49
CA THR A 224 -0.80 9.30 -13.67
C THR A 224 -0.29 10.66 -14.12
N SER A 225 1.02 10.80 -14.34
CA SER A 225 1.64 12.07 -14.76
C SER A 225 1.12 12.53 -16.12
N LYS A 226 0.94 11.60 -17.06
CA LYS A 226 0.32 11.88 -18.36
C LYS A 226 -1.13 12.35 -18.20
N ILE A 227 -1.93 11.66 -17.40
CA ILE A 227 -3.34 12.01 -17.17
C ILE A 227 -3.47 13.40 -16.54
N LEU A 228 -2.61 13.73 -15.56
CA LEU A 228 -2.57 15.07 -14.97
C LEU A 228 -2.25 16.15 -16.01
N THR A 229 -1.25 15.89 -16.86
CA THR A 229 -0.88 16.81 -17.95
C THR A 229 -2.05 17.02 -18.91
N ASP A 230 -2.73 15.94 -19.31
CA ASP A 230 -3.86 16.00 -20.24
C ASP A 230 -5.08 16.68 -19.60
N LEU A 231 -5.33 16.48 -18.30
CA LEU A 231 -6.39 17.16 -17.53
C LEU A 231 -6.13 18.68 -17.46
N SER A 232 -4.90 19.08 -17.11
CA SER A 232 -4.53 20.50 -17.03
C SER A 232 -4.57 21.19 -18.40
N ALA A 233 -4.33 20.46 -19.48
CA ALA A 233 -4.46 20.97 -20.85
C ALA A 233 -5.90 20.97 -21.40
N GLY A 234 -6.87 20.41 -20.66
CA GLY A 234 -8.25 20.24 -21.14
C GLY A 234 -8.40 19.20 -22.26
N ASN A 235 -7.40 18.33 -22.45
CA ASN A 235 -7.35 17.33 -23.51
C ASN A 235 -7.73 15.92 -23.02
N TYR A 236 -7.99 15.74 -21.72
CA TYR A 236 -8.33 14.44 -21.18
C TYR A 236 -9.71 13.98 -21.65
N VAL A 237 -9.75 12.83 -22.31
CA VAL A 237 -10.98 12.19 -22.77
C VAL A 237 -11.47 11.22 -21.71
N HIS A 238 -12.62 11.52 -21.11
CA HIS A 238 -13.24 10.61 -20.16
C HIS A 238 -13.85 9.40 -20.86
N GLU A 239 -13.50 8.22 -20.35
CA GLU A 239 -14.15 6.96 -20.73
C GLU A 239 -15.67 7.05 -20.47
N GLN A 240 -16.45 6.39 -21.32
CA GLN A 240 -17.89 6.24 -21.10
C GLN A 240 -18.16 4.96 -20.31
N PRO A 241 -19.07 5.00 -19.33
CA PRO A 241 -19.40 3.81 -18.55
C PRO A 241 -20.07 2.76 -19.43
N ARG A 242 -19.76 1.50 -19.16
CA ARG A 242 -20.44 0.37 -19.80
C ARG A 242 -21.88 0.24 -19.32
N ILE A 243 -22.10 0.49 -18.03
CA ILE A 243 -23.43 0.41 -17.41
C ILE A 243 -23.62 1.66 -16.56
N ILE A 244 -24.73 2.35 -16.81
CA ILE A 244 -25.14 3.54 -16.06
C ILE A 244 -26.21 3.12 -15.07
N ASN A 245 -25.94 3.28 -13.77
CA ASN A 245 -26.96 3.13 -12.73
C ASN A 245 -27.29 4.49 -12.09
N LYS A 246 -28.36 4.50 -11.30
CA LYS A 246 -28.79 5.69 -10.54
C LYS A 246 -27.70 6.14 -9.55
N ASN A 247 -27.10 5.19 -8.83
CA ASN A 247 -26.19 5.48 -7.71
C ASN A 247 -24.70 5.33 -8.04
N TYR A 248 -24.37 4.55 -9.08
CA TYR A 248 -23.00 4.30 -9.50
C TYR A 248 -22.92 4.04 -11.01
N ASP A 249 -21.73 4.10 -11.57
CA ASP A 249 -21.41 3.68 -12.93
C ASP A 249 -20.41 2.53 -12.92
N LEU A 250 -20.48 1.65 -13.93
CA LEU A 250 -19.55 0.55 -14.10
C LEU A 250 -18.70 0.76 -15.35
N PHE A 251 -17.39 0.67 -15.17
CA PHE A 251 -16.38 0.65 -16.21
C PHE A 251 -15.63 -0.67 -16.12
N SER A 252 -15.21 -1.24 -17.26
CA SER A 252 -14.49 -2.52 -17.27
C SER A 252 -13.75 -2.69 -18.58
N ASN A 253 -12.58 -3.33 -18.54
CA ASN A 253 -11.91 -3.79 -19.75
C ASN A 253 -12.54 -5.06 -20.35
N LEU A 254 -13.58 -5.61 -19.71
CA LEU A 254 -14.31 -6.79 -20.14
C LEU A 254 -15.76 -6.44 -20.51
N GLU A 255 -16.36 -7.26 -21.36
CA GLU A 255 -17.80 -7.24 -21.63
C GLU A 255 -18.55 -7.87 -20.45
N ILE A 256 -19.06 -7.04 -19.55
CA ILE A 256 -19.86 -7.44 -18.38
C ILE A 256 -21.21 -6.72 -18.41
N SER A 257 -22.26 -7.39 -17.91
CA SER A 257 -23.60 -6.83 -17.73
C SER A 257 -23.93 -6.53 -16.27
N SER A 258 -23.15 -7.04 -15.33
CA SER A 258 -23.34 -6.83 -13.89
C SER A 258 -22.03 -6.97 -13.09
N VAL A 259 -22.05 -6.55 -11.83
CA VAL A 259 -20.96 -6.84 -10.86
C VAL A 259 -20.84 -8.35 -10.65
N SER A 260 -21.96 -9.07 -10.62
CA SER A 260 -21.98 -10.54 -10.45
C SER A 260 -21.24 -11.25 -11.58
N ASP A 261 -21.36 -10.78 -12.83
CA ASP A 261 -20.63 -11.35 -13.98
C ASP A 261 -19.12 -11.28 -13.77
N PHE A 262 -18.64 -10.14 -13.24
CA PHE A 262 -17.23 -9.96 -12.91
C PHE A 262 -16.79 -10.86 -11.74
N LEU A 263 -17.60 -10.98 -10.70
CA LEU A 263 -17.31 -11.83 -9.55
C LEU A 263 -17.29 -13.33 -9.89
N ASN A 264 -17.99 -13.74 -10.96
CA ASN A 264 -18.00 -15.11 -11.47
C ASN A 264 -16.78 -15.46 -12.34
N LEU A 265 -15.89 -14.51 -12.61
CA LEU A 265 -14.67 -14.77 -13.37
C LEU A 265 -13.79 -15.82 -12.66
N PRO A 266 -13.05 -16.63 -13.43
CA PRO A 266 -12.18 -17.68 -12.90
C PRO A 266 -10.86 -17.11 -12.34
N CYS A 267 -10.92 -16.01 -11.59
CA CYS A 267 -9.79 -15.43 -10.88
C CYS A 267 -9.45 -16.25 -9.63
N ALA A 268 -8.16 -16.32 -9.28
CA ALA A 268 -7.69 -16.98 -8.06
C ALA A 268 -7.98 -16.14 -6.81
N TYR A 269 -7.98 -14.81 -6.95
CA TYR A 269 -8.32 -13.86 -5.90
C TYR A 269 -8.98 -12.62 -6.48
N PHE A 270 -9.62 -11.83 -5.63
CA PHE A 270 -10.07 -10.49 -5.95
C PHE A 270 -9.35 -9.45 -5.11
N SER A 271 -9.16 -8.24 -5.64
CA SER A 271 -8.59 -7.12 -4.89
C SER A 271 -9.53 -5.92 -4.93
N ILE A 272 -9.93 -5.43 -3.76
CA ILE A 272 -10.67 -4.18 -3.60
C ILE A 272 -9.66 -3.05 -3.50
N MET A 273 -9.63 -2.18 -4.52
CA MET A 273 -8.74 -1.03 -4.64
C MET A 273 -9.56 0.25 -4.54
N ALA A 274 -9.62 0.84 -3.35
CA ALA A 274 -10.54 1.94 -3.08
C ALA A 274 -9.83 3.29 -3.07
N PHE A 275 -10.11 4.14 -4.06
CA PHE A 275 -9.73 5.56 -4.07
C PHE A 275 -10.83 6.39 -3.40
N LEU A 276 -11.09 6.05 -2.14
CA LEU A 276 -12.10 6.67 -1.28
C LEU A 276 -11.45 7.26 -0.02
N PRO A 277 -12.07 8.25 0.64
CA PRO A 277 -11.63 8.73 1.94
C PRO A 277 -11.56 7.60 2.98
N SER A 278 -10.66 7.73 3.95
CA SER A 278 -10.49 6.76 5.03
C SER A 278 -11.74 6.54 5.89
N SER A 279 -12.73 7.44 5.83
CA SER A 279 -14.04 7.24 6.48
C SER A 279 -14.79 6.00 5.97
N PHE A 280 -14.48 5.51 4.77
CA PHE A 280 -15.10 4.30 4.19
C PHE A 280 -14.41 2.99 4.62
N GLU A 281 -13.30 3.06 5.36
CA GLU A 281 -12.48 1.88 5.65
C GLU A 281 -13.27 0.74 6.33
N GLN A 282 -14.12 1.08 7.31
CA GLN A 282 -14.96 0.08 7.99
C GLN A 282 -16.00 -0.56 7.05
N GLU A 283 -16.61 0.24 6.18
CA GLU A 283 -17.58 -0.26 5.21
C GLU A 283 -16.90 -1.19 4.18
N LEU A 284 -15.70 -0.81 3.72
CA LEU A 284 -14.90 -1.60 2.79
C LEU A 284 -14.42 -2.92 3.40
N ILE A 285 -14.06 -2.93 4.69
CA ILE A 285 -13.80 -4.18 5.44
C ILE A 285 -15.07 -5.05 5.46
N GLY A 286 -16.24 -4.45 5.64
CA GLY A 286 -17.53 -5.14 5.51
C GLY A 286 -17.73 -5.79 4.14
N VAL A 287 -17.44 -5.06 3.06
CA VAL A 287 -17.48 -5.57 1.68
C VAL A 287 -16.49 -6.71 1.48
N GLN A 288 -15.25 -6.56 1.95
CA GLN A 288 -14.22 -7.61 1.85
C GLN A 288 -14.71 -8.90 2.50
N ASN A 289 -15.21 -8.84 3.73
CA ASN A 289 -15.73 -9.99 4.46
C ASN A 289 -16.93 -10.64 3.74
N HIS A 290 -17.84 -9.81 3.22
CA HIS A 290 -18.97 -10.29 2.42
C HIS A 290 -18.50 -11.04 1.18
N LEU A 291 -17.57 -10.48 0.41
CA LEU A 291 -17.03 -11.13 -0.79
C LEU A 291 -16.25 -12.41 -0.47
N ILE A 292 -15.45 -12.44 0.60
CA ILE A 292 -14.78 -13.68 1.06
C ILE A 292 -15.83 -14.77 1.31
N SER A 293 -16.90 -14.43 2.02
CA SER A 293 -17.97 -15.39 2.34
C SER A 293 -18.74 -15.88 1.11
N LYS A 294 -19.01 -14.98 0.15
CA LYS A 294 -19.80 -15.25 -1.06
C LYS A 294 -19.00 -16.02 -2.11
N LEU A 295 -17.72 -15.70 -2.28
CA LEU A 295 -16.89 -16.22 -3.37
C LEU A 295 -16.09 -17.45 -2.98
N ASN A 296 -15.88 -17.69 -1.68
CA ASN A 296 -14.97 -18.73 -1.20
C ASN A 296 -13.56 -18.59 -1.84
N LYS A 297 -13.11 -17.35 -2.00
CA LYS A 297 -11.82 -16.97 -2.60
C LYS A 297 -11.14 -15.92 -1.73
N PRO A 298 -9.79 -15.87 -1.75
CA PRO A 298 -9.03 -14.72 -1.29
C PRO A 298 -9.58 -13.38 -1.80
N VAL A 299 -9.77 -12.42 -0.89
CA VAL A 299 -10.06 -11.02 -1.23
C VAL A 299 -9.10 -10.12 -0.47
N THR A 300 -8.29 -9.34 -1.18
CA THR A 300 -7.44 -8.30 -0.59
C THR A 300 -8.15 -6.95 -0.61
N PHE A 301 -7.69 -6.05 0.25
CA PHE A 301 -8.22 -4.70 0.35
C PHE A 301 -7.07 -3.70 0.48
N GLY A 302 -7.14 -2.59 -0.27
CA GLY A 302 -6.19 -1.50 -0.17
C GLY A 302 -6.83 -0.15 -0.44
N LEU A 303 -6.57 0.82 0.43
CA LEU A 303 -6.87 2.23 0.18
C LEU A 303 -5.84 2.82 -0.79
N GLY A 304 -6.33 3.42 -1.87
CA GLY A 304 -5.53 4.14 -2.84
C GLY A 304 -5.23 5.57 -2.36
N PRO A 305 -4.07 6.15 -2.72
CA PRO A 305 -2.99 5.56 -3.50
C PRO A 305 -2.03 4.67 -2.68
N ARG A 306 -2.24 4.49 -1.36
CA ARG A 306 -1.30 3.77 -0.47
C ARG A 306 -0.96 2.37 -0.97
N TYR A 307 -1.94 1.57 -1.41
CA TYR A 307 -1.69 0.20 -1.86
C TYR A 307 -0.79 0.11 -3.11
N LEU A 308 -0.65 1.20 -3.89
CA LEU A 308 0.27 1.27 -5.03
C LEU A 308 1.73 1.09 -4.57
N HIS A 309 1.99 1.42 -3.31
CA HIS A 309 3.23 1.19 -2.57
C HIS A 309 3.09 0.02 -1.58
N SER A 310 2.30 -0.99 -1.91
CA SER A 310 2.20 -2.25 -1.16
C SER A 310 1.94 -3.35 -2.18
N THR A 311 0.70 -3.80 -2.30
CA THR A 311 0.28 -4.87 -3.19
C THR A 311 0.28 -4.48 -4.68
N GLY A 312 0.41 -3.20 -5.00
CA GLY A 312 0.45 -2.70 -6.38
C GLY A 312 1.54 -3.34 -7.26
N GLN A 313 2.68 -3.74 -6.68
CA GLN A 313 3.74 -4.45 -7.40
C GLN A 313 3.33 -5.88 -7.73
N ILE A 314 2.80 -6.68 -6.79
CA ILE A 314 2.37 -8.06 -7.07
C ILE A 314 1.14 -8.13 -7.97
N HIS A 315 0.24 -7.14 -7.91
CA HIS A 315 -0.90 -7.05 -8.83
C HIS A 315 -0.47 -6.91 -10.30
N LYS A 316 0.71 -6.33 -10.55
CA LYS A 316 1.24 -6.07 -11.89
C LYS A 316 2.32 -7.07 -12.32
N GLY A 317 3.22 -7.41 -11.42
CA GLY A 317 4.42 -8.22 -11.68
C GLY A 317 4.33 -9.67 -11.20
N GLY A 318 3.37 -9.99 -10.33
CA GLY A 318 3.15 -11.35 -9.85
C GLY A 318 2.31 -12.20 -10.80
N GLN A 319 1.72 -13.28 -10.26
CA GLN A 319 0.85 -14.16 -11.03
C GLN A 319 -0.33 -13.38 -11.63
N SER A 320 -0.54 -13.49 -12.94
CA SER A 320 -1.62 -12.81 -13.67
C SER A 320 -2.96 -13.53 -13.51
N ASN A 321 -3.46 -13.64 -12.27
CA ASN A 321 -4.66 -14.40 -11.94
C ASN A 321 -5.62 -13.68 -10.98
N GLY A 322 -5.41 -12.39 -10.74
CA GLY A 322 -6.29 -11.55 -9.92
C GLY A 322 -7.45 -10.95 -10.71
N GLY A 323 -8.56 -10.69 -10.03
CA GLY A 323 -9.65 -9.83 -10.49
C GLY A 323 -9.67 -8.53 -9.69
N PHE A 324 -9.61 -7.38 -10.35
CA PHE A 324 -9.39 -6.09 -9.70
C PHE A 324 -10.68 -5.28 -9.65
N ILE A 325 -11.13 -4.94 -8.44
CA ILE A 325 -12.34 -4.14 -8.19
C ILE A 325 -11.88 -2.77 -7.71
N GLN A 326 -11.83 -1.80 -8.61
CA GLN A 326 -11.51 -0.43 -8.26
C GLN A 326 -12.78 0.32 -7.85
N ILE A 327 -12.77 0.98 -6.70
CA ILE A 327 -13.89 1.80 -6.24
C ILE A 327 -13.43 3.25 -6.19
N THR A 328 -14.16 4.12 -6.89
CA THR A 328 -13.84 5.54 -7.01
C THR A 328 -15.08 6.37 -6.72
N GLN A 329 -14.88 7.65 -6.39
CA GLN A 329 -15.96 8.63 -6.34
C GLN A 329 -15.43 9.98 -6.82
N GLU A 330 -16.34 10.88 -7.21
CA GLU A 330 -15.97 12.26 -7.47
C GLU A 330 -15.51 12.93 -6.16
N ILE A 331 -14.24 13.33 -6.10
CA ILE A 331 -13.68 14.04 -4.94
C ILE A 331 -13.84 15.55 -5.16
N LYS A 332 -14.96 16.08 -4.68
CA LYS A 332 -15.22 17.52 -4.64
C LYS A 332 -14.42 18.14 -3.50
N THR A 333 -13.26 18.68 -3.82
CA THR A 333 -12.39 19.37 -2.85
C THR A 333 -11.90 20.69 -3.42
N GLU A 334 -11.94 21.73 -2.58
CA GLU A 334 -11.34 23.04 -2.86
C GLU A 334 -9.83 23.06 -2.55
N LEU A 335 -9.27 21.93 -2.09
CA LEU A 335 -7.86 21.83 -1.74
C LEU A 335 -7.00 21.79 -3.01
N VAL A 336 -6.33 22.91 -3.26
CA VAL A 336 -5.33 23.07 -4.30
C VAL A 336 -3.95 22.61 -3.83
N ILE A 337 -3.10 22.22 -4.77
CA ILE A 337 -1.68 21.94 -4.51
C ILE A 337 -0.88 23.16 -4.97
N PRO A 338 -0.23 23.92 -4.06
CA PRO A 338 0.48 25.14 -4.43
C PRO A 338 1.54 24.92 -5.51
N GLY A 339 1.46 25.70 -6.59
CA GLY A 339 2.37 25.61 -7.72
C GLY A 339 2.10 24.47 -8.71
N GLU A 340 1.00 23.72 -8.54
CA GLU A 340 0.54 22.73 -9.52
C GLU A 340 -0.71 23.23 -10.26
N GLN A 341 -0.93 22.70 -11.47
CA GLN A 341 -2.11 23.00 -12.30
C GLN A 341 -3.29 22.05 -12.01
N TYR A 342 -3.22 21.28 -10.93
CA TYR A 342 -4.23 20.30 -10.54
C TYR A 342 -4.48 20.32 -9.02
N THR A 343 -5.67 19.88 -8.61
CA THR A 343 -6.07 19.76 -7.20
C THR A 343 -5.73 18.39 -6.62
N PHE A 344 -5.88 18.23 -5.29
CA PHE A 344 -5.78 16.90 -4.66
C PHE A 344 -6.83 15.92 -5.19
N GLY A 345 -8.04 16.40 -5.52
CA GLY A 345 -9.08 15.56 -6.10
C GLY A 345 -8.69 15.04 -7.49
N GLN A 346 -8.12 15.90 -8.33
CA GLN A 346 -7.59 15.51 -9.63
C GLN A 346 -6.38 14.57 -9.51
N LEU A 347 -5.50 14.78 -8.53
CA LEU A 347 -4.38 13.86 -8.25
C LEU A 347 -4.87 12.45 -7.93
N ILE A 348 -5.80 12.31 -6.97
CA ILE A 348 -6.34 11.00 -6.58
C ILE A 348 -7.08 10.35 -7.76
N SER A 349 -7.85 11.12 -8.53
CA SER A 349 -8.54 10.61 -9.72
C SER A 349 -7.55 10.13 -10.79
N ALA A 350 -6.50 10.90 -11.07
CA ALA A 350 -5.44 10.53 -12.02
C ALA A 350 -4.62 9.32 -11.56
N GLN A 351 -4.48 9.10 -10.24
CA GLN A 351 -3.87 7.90 -9.68
C GLN A 351 -4.74 6.67 -9.88
N ALA A 352 -6.06 6.78 -9.65
CA ALA A 352 -7.01 5.71 -9.91
C ALA A 352 -6.98 5.28 -11.39
N LEU A 353 -7.11 6.25 -12.29
CA LEU A 353 -7.10 6.02 -13.73
C LEU A 353 -5.72 5.55 -14.24
N GLY A 354 -4.63 6.05 -13.66
CA GLY A 354 -3.28 5.62 -13.99
C GLY A 354 -3.01 4.15 -13.62
N ASP A 355 -3.50 3.72 -12.46
CA ASP A 355 -3.43 2.32 -12.03
C ASP A 355 -4.33 1.41 -12.86
N GLU A 356 -5.56 1.86 -13.14
CA GLU A 356 -6.48 1.17 -14.05
C GLU A 356 -5.84 0.94 -15.42
N ASN A 357 -5.31 2.00 -16.04
CA ASN A 357 -4.60 1.90 -17.31
C ASN A 357 -3.40 0.95 -17.24
N SER A 358 -2.71 0.86 -16.09
CA SER A 358 -1.59 -0.07 -15.90
C SER A 358 -2.03 -1.53 -15.84
N LEU A 359 -3.11 -1.81 -15.13
CA LEU A 359 -3.67 -3.15 -15.01
C LEU A 359 -4.30 -3.61 -16.34
N THR A 360 -5.10 -2.77 -16.98
CA THR A 360 -5.76 -3.12 -18.24
C THR A 360 -4.77 -3.35 -19.38
N ALA A 361 -3.66 -2.60 -19.43
CA ALA A 361 -2.58 -2.83 -20.40
C ALA A 361 -1.89 -4.20 -20.22
N ARG A 362 -2.00 -4.82 -19.04
CA ARG A 362 -1.51 -6.17 -18.75
C ARG A 362 -2.55 -7.27 -19.01
N GLY A 363 -3.75 -6.89 -19.44
CA GLY A 363 -4.82 -7.83 -19.76
C GLY A 363 -5.49 -8.49 -18.54
N VAL A 364 -5.23 -7.99 -17.32
CA VAL A 364 -5.91 -8.52 -16.13
C VAL A 364 -7.35 -7.98 -16.03
N PRO A 365 -8.32 -8.78 -15.54
CA PRO A 365 -9.69 -8.33 -15.33
C PRO A 365 -9.78 -7.14 -14.36
N LEU A 366 -10.39 -6.05 -14.79
CA LEU A 366 -10.65 -4.88 -13.96
C LEU A 366 -12.08 -4.41 -14.10
N LEU A 367 -12.74 -4.23 -12.96
CA LEU A 367 -14.03 -3.57 -12.81
C LEU A 367 -13.83 -2.31 -11.98
N ARG A 368 -14.19 -1.16 -12.53
CA ARG A 368 -14.23 0.11 -11.79
C ARG A 368 -15.67 0.51 -11.52
N ILE A 369 -16.00 0.63 -10.24
CA ILE A 369 -17.27 1.09 -9.71
C ILE A 369 -17.09 2.57 -9.34
N HIS A 370 -17.74 3.47 -10.07
CA HIS A 370 -17.70 4.90 -9.78
C HIS A 370 -18.97 5.35 -9.06
N ILE A 371 -18.85 5.74 -7.80
CA ILE A 371 -19.96 6.13 -6.93
C ILE A 371 -20.37 7.58 -7.24
N LYS A 372 -21.68 7.79 -7.46
CA LYS A 372 -22.28 9.11 -7.72
C LYS A 372 -22.84 9.77 -6.47
N ASN A 373 -23.32 8.98 -5.52
CA ASN A 373 -23.93 9.47 -4.27
C ASN A 373 -23.30 8.81 -3.04
N LYS A 374 -23.04 9.61 -2.01
CA LYS A 374 -22.52 9.17 -0.70
C LYS A 374 -23.47 8.25 0.05
N ASP A 375 -24.78 8.28 -0.26
CA ASP A 375 -25.77 7.37 0.33
C ASP A 375 -25.77 5.97 -0.31
N CYS A 376 -24.89 5.73 -1.28
CA CYS A 376 -24.74 4.40 -1.89
C CYS A 376 -24.06 3.47 -0.89
N ALA A 377 -24.83 2.57 -0.27
CA ALA A 377 -24.28 1.50 0.54
C ALA A 377 -23.43 0.58 -0.35
N LEU A 378 -22.12 0.54 -0.12
CA LEU A 378 -21.17 -0.22 -0.93
C LEU A 378 -21.54 -1.70 -0.97
N LEU A 379 -22.01 -2.25 0.15
CA LEU A 379 -22.40 -3.64 0.26
C LEU A 379 -23.52 -4.00 -0.73
N GLU A 380 -24.46 -3.10 -0.98
CA GLU A 380 -25.59 -3.34 -1.89
C GLU A 380 -25.16 -3.53 -3.35
N ILE A 381 -24.01 -2.95 -3.72
CA ILE A 381 -23.45 -3.07 -5.08
C ILE A 381 -23.01 -4.52 -5.36
N PHE A 382 -22.66 -5.28 -4.31
CA PHE A 382 -22.11 -6.63 -4.42
C PHE A 382 -23.12 -7.75 -4.16
N ASN A 383 -24.39 -7.42 -3.91
CA ASN A 383 -25.45 -8.39 -3.63
C ASN A 383 -25.89 -9.19 -4.86
#